data_AF-A0A316HFE4-F1
#
_entry.id   AF-A0A316HFE4-F1
#
_cell.length_a   1.000
_cell.length_b   1.000
_cell.length_c   1.000
_cell.angle_alpha   90.00
_cell.angle_beta   90.00
_cell.angle_gamma   90.00
#
_symmetry.space_group_name_H-M   'P 1'
#
loop_
_entity.id
_entity.type
_entity.pdbx_description
1 polymer ?
#
loop_
_entity_poly.entity_id
_entity_poly.type
_entity_poly.pdbx_seq_one_letter_code
_entity_poly.pdbx_strand_id
1 'polypeptide(L)'
;MLLFKPIIIAALLFGAAGFSNHTVNKKSLVPPGKVEGNFTSHKNKESISVIKPKINADGTGCDGKCELILRFSGDHTPPITIEDCIGGEPVNLGDLDGDGKDEIGVLREWFNSCWHNYNVYTFKNGRWQFAVPPIHTYCDQWENGIKAIEKYPLKKGYVKINYSIMADSNIVVKNKIIKVK
;
A
#
# COMPACT_ATOMS: atom_id res chain seq x y z
N MET A 1 -19.61 -64.93 33.79
CA MET A 1 -19.92 -63.85 34.75
C MET A 1 -18.78 -62.86 34.68
N LEU A 2 -19.03 -61.73 34.00
CA LEU A 2 -18.07 -60.66 33.72
C LEU A 2 -17.70 -59.93 35.01
N LEU A 3 -16.42 -59.76 35.32
CA LEU A 3 -15.98 -58.76 36.29
C LEU A 3 -14.82 -57.96 35.70
N PHE A 4 -15.13 -56.68 35.52
CA PHE A 4 -14.37 -55.63 34.87
C PHE A 4 -13.10 -55.28 35.66
N LYS A 5 -12.01 -55.04 34.91
CA LYS A 5 -10.76 -54.43 35.40
C LYS A 5 -10.97 -52.93 35.65
N PRO A 6 -10.40 -52.33 36.71
CA PRO A 6 -10.33 -50.88 36.81
C PRO A 6 -9.17 -50.36 35.95
N ILE A 7 -9.50 -49.59 34.91
CA ILE A 7 -8.53 -48.81 34.14
C ILE A 7 -8.32 -47.49 34.88
N ILE A 8 -7.07 -47.22 35.24
CA ILE A 8 -6.62 -45.94 35.79
C ILE A 8 -6.73 -44.89 34.67
N ILE A 9 -7.69 -43.97 34.78
CA ILE A 9 -7.77 -42.80 33.90
C ILE A 9 -6.93 -41.70 34.54
N ALA A 10 -5.69 -41.57 34.08
CA ALA A 10 -4.89 -40.38 34.33
C ALA A 10 -5.46 -39.23 33.50
N ALA A 11 -6.11 -38.27 34.16
CA ALA A 11 -6.54 -37.04 33.54
C ALA A 11 -5.31 -36.20 33.17
N LEU A 12 -4.86 -36.32 31.92
CA LEU A 12 -3.96 -35.36 31.29
C LEU A 12 -4.73 -34.05 31.14
N LEU A 13 -4.46 -33.12 32.06
CA LEU A 13 -4.77 -31.71 31.91
C LEU A 13 -4.06 -31.22 30.65
N PHE A 14 -4.77 -31.20 29.52
CA PHE A 14 -4.40 -30.35 28.41
C PHE A 14 -4.51 -28.91 28.90
N GLY A 15 -3.37 -28.36 29.33
CA GLY A 15 -3.22 -26.94 29.47
C GLY A 15 -3.65 -26.30 28.16
N ALA A 16 -4.66 -25.45 28.21
CA ALA A 16 -4.96 -24.55 27.12
C ALA A 16 -3.67 -23.77 26.84
N ALA A 17 -2.98 -24.13 25.76
CA ALA A 17 -1.92 -23.29 25.22
C ALA A 17 -2.58 -21.94 24.97
N GLY A 18 -2.26 -20.98 25.83
CA GLY A 18 -2.73 -19.62 25.68
C GLY A 18 -2.36 -19.16 24.29
N PHE A 19 -3.35 -18.97 23.44
CA PHE A 19 -3.19 -18.10 22.28
C PHE A 19 -2.86 -16.74 22.87
N SER A 20 -1.56 -16.43 22.91
CA SER A 20 -1.10 -15.11 23.21
C SER A 20 -1.77 -14.23 22.16
N ASN A 21 -2.71 -13.39 22.61
CA ASN A 21 -3.21 -12.29 21.81
C ASN A 21 -1.99 -11.43 21.49
N HIS A 22 -1.31 -11.77 20.39
CA HIS A 22 -0.42 -10.85 19.72
C HIS A 22 -1.32 -9.71 19.24
N THR A 23 -1.52 -8.75 20.14
CA THR A 23 -1.81 -7.38 19.76
C THR A 23 -0.67 -6.96 18.88
N VAL A 24 -0.85 -7.16 17.57
CA VAL A 24 -0.01 -6.54 16.55
C VAL A 24 -0.14 -5.05 16.83
N ASN A 25 0.89 -4.52 17.45
CA ASN A 25 1.07 -3.09 17.59
C ASN A 25 1.34 -2.62 16.17
N LYS A 26 0.27 -2.25 15.44
CA LYS A 26 0.34 -1.59 14.14
C LYS A 26 1.20 -0.35 14.36
N LYS A 27 2.50 -0.49 14.12
CA LYS A 27 3.42 0.63 14.12
C LYS A 27 2.85 1.61 13.10
N SER A 28 2.39 2.74 13.63
CA SER A 28 1.61 3.76 12.94
C SER A 28 2.08 3.92 11.49
N LEU A 29 1.25 3.46 10.55
CA LEU A 29 1.18 4.11 9.25
C LEU A 29 0.96 5.60 9.55
N VAL A 30 1.68 6.44 8.82
CA VAL A 30 1.65 7.91 8.92
C VAL A 30 0.22 8.37 9.26
N PRO A 31 0.00 9.25 10.26
CA PRO A 31 -1.34 9.73 10.57
C PRO A 31 -2.03 10.19 9.29
N PRO A 32 -3.36 10.14 9.17
CA PRO A 32 -4.09 10.80 8.09
C PRO A 32 -3.91 12.31 8.22
N GLY A 33 -2.72 12.77 7.89
CA GLY A 33 -2.33 14.15 7.77
C GLY A 33 -2.64 14.56 6.35
N LYS A 34 -3.10 15.80 6.21
CA LYS A 34 -3.20 16.49 4.93
C LYS A 34 -1.87 16.33 4.17
N VAL A 35 -1.87 15.56 3.08
CA VAL A 35 -0.69 15.38 2.24
C VAL A 35 -0.56 16.60 1.36
N GLU A 36 0.54 17.35 1.54
CA GLU A 36 0.81 18.57 0.79
C GLU A 36 2.07 18.44 -0.06
N GLY A 37 2.10 19.11 -1.21
CA GLY A 37 3.24 19.04 -2.12
C GLY A 37 3.13 19.98 -3.32
N ASN A 38 4.21 20.06 -4.08
CA ASN A 38 4.27 20.76 -5.36
C ASN A 38 4.04 19.76 -6.49
N PHE A 39 2.82 19.28 -6.67
CA PHE A 39 2.58 18.15 -7.57
C PHE A 39 2.44 18.54 -9.05
N THR A 40 2.18 19.83 -9.31
CA THR A 40 2.06 20.40 -10.65
C THR A 40 3.04 21.56 -10.84
N SER A 41 3.11 22.15 -12.03
CA SER A 41 3.96 23.32 -12.30
C SER A 41 3.41 24.63 -11.72
N HIS A 42 2.28 24.59 -11.03
CA HIS A 42 1.71 25.77 -10.38
C HIS A 42 2.48 26.08 -9.09
N LYS A 43 2.75 27.37 -8.85
CA LYS A 43 3.68 27.83 -7.80
C LYS A 43 3.21 27.60 -6.36
N ASN A 44 2.00 27.08 -6.16
CA ASN A 44 1.41 26.91 -4.83
C ASN A 44 1.37 25.44 -4.47
N LYS A 45 1.76 25.13 -3.23
CA LYS A 45 1.54 23.80 -2.65
C LYS A 45 0.05 23.48 -2.67
N GLU A 46 -0.26 22.24 -3.02
CA GLU A 46 -1.62 21.71 -3.03
C GLU A 46 -1.73 20.62 -1.98
N SER A 47 -2.96 20.38 -1.52
CA SER A 47 -3.26 19.28 -0.63
C SER A 47 -4.13 18.22 -1.27
N ILE A 48 -3.93 16.97 -0.87
CA ILE A 48 -4.67 15.83 -1.37
C ILE A 48 -5.75 15.43 -0.36
N SER A 49 -6.99 15.35 -0.85
CA SER A 49 -8.14 14.74 -0.16
C SER A 49 -8.45 13.39 -0.80
N VAL A 50 -8.65 12.37 0.04
CA VAL A 50 -8.98 11.01 -0.39
C VAL A 50 -10.49 10.80 -0.32
N ILE A 51 -11.10 10.33 -1.41
CA ILE A 51 -12.50 9.92 -1.45
C ILE A 51 -12.51 8.42 -1.76
N LYS A 52 -12.91 7.63 -0.76
CA LYS A 52 -13.04 6.17 -0.86
C LYS A 52 -14.41 5.81 -1.46
N PRO A 53 -14.53 4.71 -2.20
CA PRO A 53 -15.82 4.26 -2.69
C PRO A 53 -16.70 3.83 -1.52
N LYS A 54 -18.02 3.85 -1.73
CA LYS A 54 -18.96 3.30 -0.75
C LYS A 54 -18.93 1.78 -0.84
N ILE A 55 -18.54 1.12 0.23
CA ILE A 55 -18.58 -0.35 0.34
C ILE A 55 -20.03 -0.80 0.55
N ASN A 56 -20.43 -1.87 -0.13
CA ASN A 56 -21.77 -2.43 -0.01
C ASN A 56 -21.99 -3.08 1.38
N ALA A 57 -23.24 -3.42 1.71
CA ALA A 57 -23.59 -3.89 3.05
C ALA A 57 -22.91 -5.21 3.45
N ASP A 58 -22.61 -6.09 2.49
CA ASP A 58 -21.95 -7.38 2.76
C ASP A 58 -20.42 -7.31 2.78
N GLY A 59 -19.83 -6.16 2.44
CA GLY A 59 -18.38 -5.94 2.47
C GLY A 59 -17.60 -6.68 1.38
N THR A 60 -18.26 -7.18 0.34
CA THR A 60 -17.63 -7.92 -0.76
C THR A 60 -17.47 -7.09 -2.04
N GLY A 61 -18.05 -5.90 -2.07
CA GLY A 61 -18.03 -5.03 -3.23
C GLY A 61 -18.33 -3.57 -2.90
N CYS A 62 -18.56 -2.77 -3.93
CA CYS A 62 -18.90 -1.36 -3.79
C CYS A 62 -20.31 -1.08 -4.30
N ASP A 63 -20.98 -0.10 -3.71
CA ASP A 63 -22.19 0.48 -4.26
C ASP A 63 -21.80 1.33 -5.49
N GLY A 64 -21.80 0.71 -6.66
CA GLY A 64 -21.28 1.28 -7.90
C GLY A 64 -19.85 0.82 -8.19
N LYS A 65 -18.99 1.72 -8.63
CA LYS A 65 -17.59 1.38 -8.94
C LYS A 65 -16.70 1.44 -7.71
N CYS A 66 -15.75 0.51 -7.60
CA CYS A 66 -14.68 0.57 -6.61
C CYS A 66 -13.55 1.47 -7.10
N GLU A 67 -13.77 2.79 -7.02
CA GLU A 67 -12.81 3.81 -7.42
C GLU A 67 -12.35 4.64 -6.20
N LEU A 68 -11.04 4.69 -5.98
CA LEU A 68 -10.42 5.64 -5.06
C LEU A 68 -10.09 6.92 -5.82
N ILE A 69 -10.55 8.08 -5.31
CA ILE A 69 -10.29 9.37 -5.94
C ILE A 69 -9.38 10.20 -5.04
N LEU A 70 -8.25 10.64 -5.60
CA LEU A 70 -7.41 11.68 -5.00
C LEU A 70 -7.79 13.03 -5.61
N ARG A 71 -8.38 13.91 -4.80
CA ARG A 71 -8.71 15.28 -5.20
C ARG A 71 -7.68 16.26 -4.66
N PHE A 72 -7.29 17.21 -5.49
CA PHE A 72 -6.35 18.26 -5.15
C PHE A 72 -7.10 19.54 -4.77
N SER A 73 -6.49 20.36 -3.92
CA SER A 73 -7.06 21.66 -3.53
C SER A 73 -6.94 22.72 -4.63
N GLY A 74 -6.04 22.55 -5.60
CA GLY A 74 -5.94 23.44 -6.76
C GLY A 74 -7.08 23.19 -7.73
N ASP A 75 -7.66 24.27 -8.23
CA ASP A 75 -8.74 24.27 -9.22
C ASP A 75 -8.30 23.80 -10.61
N HIS A 76 -7.00 23.88 -10.92
CA HIS A 76 -6.43 23.49 -12.21
C HIS A 76 -5.80 22.08 -12.21
N THR A 77 -5.80 21.38 -11.08
CA THR A 77 -5.16 20.07 -10.97
C THR A 77 -6.22 18.97 -11.10
N PRO A 78 -6.20 18.16 -12.17
CA PRO A 78 -7.19 17.10 -12.32
C PRO A 78 -7.04 16.06 -11.20
N PRO A 79 -8.13 15.39 -10.78
CA PRO A 79 -8.03 14.32 -9.80
C PRO A 79 -7.29 13.09 -10.39
N ILE A 80 -6.81 12.22 -9.50
CA ILE A 80 -6.40 10.86 -9.86
C ILE A 80 -7.53 9.91 -9.50
N THR A 81 -8.07 9.19 -10.47
CA THR A 81 -9.01 8.08 -10.23
C THR A 81 -8.24 6.77 -10.32
N ILE A 82 -8.35 5.94 -9.28
CA ILE A 82 -7.72 4.63 -9.20
C ILE A 82 -8.83 3.58 -9.18
N GLU A 83 -8.99 2.90 -10.31
CA GLU A 83 -9.95 1.81 -10.47
C GLU A 83 -9.54 0.58 -9.66
N ASP A 84 -10.51 -0.28 -9.37
CA ASP A 84 -10.37 -1.49 -8.56
C ASP A 84 -9.61 -1.22 -7.25
N CYS A 85 -10.02 -0.17 -6.55
CA CYS A 85 -9.33 0.31 -5.36
C CYS A 85 -10.34 0.78 -4.34
N ILE A 86 -10.32 0.17 -3.15
CA ILE A 86 -11.27 0.51 -2.07
C ILE A 86 -10.68 1.47 -1.03
N GLY A 87 -9.38 1.74 -1.12
CA GLY A 87 -8.66 2.52 -0.14
C GLY A 87 -7.17 2.63 -0.46
N GLY A 88 -6.46 3.31 0.42
CA GLY A 88 -5.08 3.73 0.22
C GLY A 88 -4.90 5.19 0.60
N GLU A 89 -3.80 5.47 1.28
CA GLU A 89 -3.42 6.84 1.65
C GLU A 89 -2.29 7.32 0.73
N PRO A 90 -2.39 8.54 0.17
CA PRO A 90 -1.33 9.08 -0.65
C PRO A 90 -0.09 9.41 0.20
N VAL A 91 1.07 9.36 -0.42
CA VAL A 91 2.34 9.77 0.17
C VAL A 91 3.02 10.72 -0.81
N ASN A 92 3.44 11.90 -0.34
CA ASN A 92 4.33 12.75 -1.11
C ASN A 92 5.74 12.13 -1.09
N LEU A 93 6.23 11.69 -2.25
CA LEU A 93 7.54 11.07 -2.43
C LEU A 93 8.65 12.10 -2.72
N GLY A 94 8.28 13.37 -2.82
CA GLY A 94 9.11 14.45 -3.33
C GLY A 94 9.38 14.31 -4.83
N ASP A 95 10.16 15.24 -5.35
CA ASP A 95 10.60 15.26 -6.76
C ASP A 95 11.62 14.16 -7.07
N LEU A 96 11.17 12.96 -7.46
CA LEU A 96 11.99 11.76 -7.69
C LEU A 96 12.87 11.88 -8.93
N ASP A 97 12.43 12.61 -9.96
CA ASP A 97 13.13 12.69 -11.23
C ASP A 97 13.90 14.00 -11.46
N GLY A 98 13.68 14.98 -10.60
CA GLY A 98 14.35 16.27 -10.58
C GLY A 98 13.78 17.26 -11.59
N ASP A 99 12.50 17.14 -11.93
CA ASP A 99 11.77 18.03 -12.83
C ASP A 99 11.02 19.17 -12.11
N GLY A 100 11.17 19.25 -10.78
CA GLY A 100 10.60 20.27 -9.93
C GLY A 100 9.19 19.99 -9.43
N LYS A 101 8.59 18.84 -9.78
CA LYS A 101 7.29 18.40 -9.26
C LYS A 101 7.45 17.18 -8.37
N ASP A 102 6.61 17.10 -7.35
CA ASP A 102 6.58 15.97 -6.43
C ASP A 102 5.82 14.77 -7.04
N GLU A 103 6.36 13.56 -6.89
CA GLU A 103 5.64 12.32 -7.17
C GLU A 103 4.74 11.90 -6.00
N ILE A 104 3.65 11.20 -6.33
CA ILE A 104 2.67 10.72 -5.35
C ILE A 104 2.66 9.19 -5.37
N GLY A 105 2.90 8.59 -4.21
CA GLY A 105 2.77 7.14 -4.02
C GLY A 105 1.44 6.77 -3.37
N VAL A 106 0.84 5.65 -3.79
CA VAL A 106 -0.39 5.11 -3.20
C VAL A 106 -0.30 3.60 -3.11
N LEU A 107 -0.40 3.05 -1.91
CA LEU A 107 -0.60 1.61 -1.71
C LEU A 107 -2.08 1.30 -1.92
N ARG A 108 -2.40 0.55 -2.98
CA ARG A 108 -3.80 0.20 -3.27
C ARG A 108 -4.32 -0.85 -2.30
N GLU A 109 -5.46 -0.57 -1.70
CA GLU A 109 -6.18 -1.52 -0.84
C GLU A 109 -7.24 -2.28 -1.65
N TRP A 110 -7.43 -3.55 -1.31
CA TRP A 110 -8.47 -4.44 -1.83
C TRP A 110 -9.03 -5.31 -0.69
N PHE A 111 -10.23 -5.85 -0.86
CA PHE A 111 -11.00 -6.54 0.19
C PHE A 111 -10.22 -7.66 0.88
N ASN A 112 -9.54 -8.49 0.09
CA ASN A 112 -8.95 -9.73 0.56
C ASN A 112 -7.73 -10.10 -0.28
N SER A 113 -6.59 -9.44 -0.04
CA SER A 113 -5.31 -9.82 -0.62
C SER A 113 -4.19 -9.17 0.17
N CYS A 114 -3.08 -9.89 0.37
CA CYS A 114 -1.82 -9.30 0.81
C CYS A 114 -0.96 -8.82 -0.37
N TRP A 115 -1.31 -9.20 -1.60
CA TRP A 115 -0.72 -8.67 -2.81
C TRP A 115 -1.38 -7.33 -3.16
N HIS A 116 -0.55 -6.30 -3.21
CA HIS A 116 -0.96 -4.94 -3.51
C HIS A 116 -0.06 -4.34 -4.58
N ASN A 117 -0.65 -3.47 -5.39
CA ASN A 117 0.11 -2.59 -6.26
C ASN A 117 0.37 -1.28 -5.52
N TYR A 118 1.65 -0.89 -5.45
CA TYR A 118 2.03 0.47 -5.10
C TYR A 118 2.16 1.29 -6.37
N ASN A 119 1.22 2.21 -6.57
CA ASN A 119 1.19 3.10 -7.72
C ASN A 119 1.99 4.36 -7.42
N VAL A 120 2.78 4.83 -8.39
CA VAL A 120 3.53 6.09 -8.29
C VAL A 120 3.12 6.97 -9.46
N TYR A 121 2.60 8.16 -9.15
CA TYR A 121 2.10 9.11 -10.13
C TYR A 121 3.03 10.31 -10.26
N THR A 122 3.20 10.77 -11.49
CA THR A 122 3.87 12.03 -11.86
C THR A 122 2.92 12.83 -12.77
N PHE A 123 2.99 14.16 -12.70
CA PHE A 123 2.18 15.05 -13.54
C PHE A 123 2.99 15.49 -14.75
N LYS A 124 2.67 15.00 -15.96
CA LYS A 124 3.38 15.39 -17.18
C LYS A 124 2.40 15.69 -18.30
N ASN A 125 2.70 16.72 -19.08
CA ASN A 125 1.90 17.15 -20.23
C ASN A 125 0.42 17.35 -19.88
N GLY A 126 0.15 17.97 -18.73
CA GLY A 126 -1.21 18.31 -18.29
C GLY A 126 -2.03 17.13 -17.74
N ARG A 127 -1.42 15.96 -17.50
CA ARG A 127 -2.14 14.78 -16.99
C ARG A 127 -1.29 13.95 -16.02
N TRP A 128 -1.99 13.18 -15.19
CA TRP A 128 -1.37 12.16 -14.36
C TRP A 128 -0.97 10.95 -15.18
N GLN A 129 0.23 10.45 -14.93
CA GLN A 129 0.71 9.20 -15.49
C GLN A 129 1.51 8.43 -14.44
N PHE A 130 1.69 7.13 -14.64
CA PHE A 130 2.58 6.36 -13.81
C PHE A 130 4.05 6.79 -14.02
N ALA A 131 4.69 7.24 -12.95
CA ALA A 131 6.11 7.61 -12.91
C ALA A 131 7.02 6.40 -13.19
N VAL A 132 6.62 5.24 -12.66
CA VAL A 132 7.20 3.91 -12.92
C VAL A 132 6.06 2.89 -13.06
N PRO A 133 6.27 1.71 -13.69
CA PRO A 133 5.26 0.66 -13.68
C PRO A 133 4.78 0.35 -12.24
N PRO A 134 3.50 0.02 -12.04
CA PRO A 134 2.98 -0.37 -10.73
C PRO A 134 3.88 -1.41 -10.05
N ILE A 135 4.17 -1.18 -8.77
CA ILE A 135 5.13 -2.00 -8.01
C ILE A 135 4.35 -3.04 -7.23
N HIS A 136 4.52 -4.32 -7.58
CA HIS A 136 3.92 -5.41 -6.82
C HIS A 136 4.60 -5.54 -5.46
N THR A 137 3.79 -5.52 -4.40
CA THR A 137 4.26 -5.63 -3.02
C THR A 137 3.39 -6.64 -2.28
N TYR A 138 3.99 -7.31 -1.31
CA TYR A 138 3.29 -8.17 -0.36
C TYR A 138 3.30 -7.54 1.04
N CYS A 139 2.34 -7.88 1.90
CA CYS A 139 2.22 -7.37 3.28
C CYS A 139 3.56 -7.31 4.03
N ASP A 140 4.29 -8.43 4.06
CA ASP A 140 5.58 -8.56 4.77
C ASP A 140 6.60 -7.50 4.36
N GLN A 141 6.58 -7.03 3.11
CA GLN A 141 7.49 -5.97 2.67
C GLN A 141 7.26 -4.69 3.49
N TRP A 142 6.00 -4.34 3.73
CA TRP A 142 5.61 -3.15 4.49
C TRP A 142 5.82 -3.33 5.99
N GLU A 143 5.51 -4.50 6.52
CA GLU A 143 5.71 -4.84 7.94
C GLU A 143 7.20 -4.79 8.33
N ASN A 144 8.08 -5.18 7.41
CA ASN A 144 9.53 -5.06 7.56
C ASN A 144 10.09 -3.66 7.26
N GLY A 145 9.23 -2.68 6.96
CA GLY A 145 9.63 -1.29 6.72
C GLY A 145 10.40 -1.07 5.41
N ILE A 146 10.28 -1.99 4.45
CA ILE A 146 10.95 -1.88 3.15
C ILE A 146 10.15 -0.94 2.24
N LYS A 147 10.72 0.24 1.94
CA LYS A 147 10.11 1.21 1.03
C LYS A 147 9.98 0.63 -0.38
N ALA A 148 8.80 0.78 -1.01
CA ALA A 148 8.60 0.34 -2.38
C ALA A 148 9.46 1.12 -3.41
N ILE A 149 9.76 2.39 -3.13
CA ILE A 149 10.50 3.28 -4.04
C ILE A 149 11.33 4.31 -3.27
N GLU A 150 12.50 4.63 -3.79
CA GLU A 150 13.39 5.69 -3.30
C GLU A 150 14.25 6.26 -4.44
N LYS A 151 14.71 7.51 -4.30
CA LYS A 151 15.66 8.12 -5.25
C LYS A 151 16.91 7.27 -5.39
N TYR A 152 17.44 7.16 -6.60
CA TYR A 152 18.74 6.54 -6.83
C TYR A 152 19.84 7.62 -6.86
N PRO A 153 20.70 7.71 -5.82
CA PRO A 153 21.59 8.85 -5.62
C PRO A 153 22.67 8.98 -6.70
N LEU A 154 23.00 7.88 -7.39
CA LEU A 154 24.07 7.88 -8.39
C LEU A 154 23.62 8.34 -9.77
N LYS A 155 22.29 8.51 -10.01
CA LYS A 155 21.78 8.91 -11.32
C LYS A 155 20.46 9.68 -11.19
N LYS A 156 20.50 10.99 -11.50
CA LYS A 156 19.30 11.84 -11.57
C LYS A 156 18.26 11.25 -12.52
N GLY A 157 16.98 11.33 -12.17
CA GLY A 157 15.90 10.77 -12.98
C GLY A 157 15.68 9.27 -12.80
N TYR A 158 16.43 8.62 -11.90
CA TYR A 158 16.31 7.20 -11.62
C TYR A 158 15.94 6.96 -10.16
N VAL A 159 15.23 5.87 -9.95
CA VAL A 159 14.78 5.39 -8.64
C VAL A 159 15.18 3.94 -8.46
N LYS A 160 15.42 3.55 -7.21
CA LYS A 160 15.44 2.14 -6.82
C LYS A 160 14.02 1.76 -6.44
N ILE A 161 13.52 0.66 -7.01
CA ILE A 161 12.26 0.06 -6.59
C ILE A 161 12.52 -1.27 -5.89
N ASN A 162 11.82 -1.51 -4.79
CA ASN A 162 11.77 -2.79 -4.09
C ASN A 162 10.38 -3.40 -4.31
N TYR A 163 10.34 -4.62 -4.86
CA TYR A 163 9.11 -5.30 -5.25
C TYR A 163 9.12 -6.75 -4.78
N SER A 164 7.95 -7.25 -4.42
CA SER A 164 7.74 -8.63 -3.99
C SER A 164 7.48 -9.54 -5.19
N ILE A 165 8.01 -10.76 -5.15
CA ILE A 165 7.70 -11.82 -6.12
C ILE A 165 7.58 -13.17 -5.41
N MET A 166 6.84 -14.10 -6.02
CA MET A 166 6.92 -15.52 -5.68
C MET A 166 8.19 -16.13 -6.31
N ALA A 167 9.04 -16.75 -5.49
CA ALA A 167 10.21 -17.51 -5.91
C ALA A 167 10.28 -18.81 -5.09
N ASP A 168 10.23 -19.96 -5.75
CA ASP A 168 10.34 -21.29 -5.13
C ASP A 168 9.45 -21.45 -3.87
N SER A 169 8.16 -21.15 -4.03
CA SER A 169 7.13 -21.18 -2.96
C SER A 169 7.31 -20.16 -1.83
N ASN A 170 8.30 -19.27 -1.90
CA ASN A 170 8.52 -18.21 -0.93
C ASN A 170 8.23 -16.84 -1.55
N ILE A 171 7.82 -15.89 -0.71
CA ILE A 171 7.73 -14.48 -1.09
C ILE A 171 9.07 -13.82 -0.79
N VAL A 172 9.69 -13.24 -1.82
CA VAL A 172 10.97 -12.56 -1.68
C VAL A 172 10.88 -11.15 -2.24
N VAL A 173 11.63 -10.23 -1.62
CA VAL A 173 11.77 -8.86 -2.12
C VAL A 173 12.99 -8.78 -3.02
N LYS A 174 12.78 -8.35 -4.27
CA LYS A 174 13.84 -8.00 -5.22
C LYS A 174 13.87 -6.50 -5.44
N ASN A 175 14.94 -6.02 -6.06
CA ASN A 175 15.06 -4.62 -6.42
C ASN A 175 15.60 -4.43 -7.83
N LYS A 176 15.29 -3.28 -8.42
CA LYS A 176 15.88 -2.82 -9.69
C LYS A 176 15.96 -1.30 -9.72
N ILE A 177 16.87 -0.79 -10.55
CA ILE A 177 17.00 0.64 -10.84
C ILE A 177 16.27 0.93 -12.14
N ILE A 178 15.39 1.93 -12.14
CA ILE A 178 14.59 2.30 -13.32
C ILE A 178 14.51 3.82 -13.47
N LYS A 179 14.41 4.28 -14.71
CA LYS A 179 14.19 5.70 -15.03
C LYS A 179 12.74 6.06 -14.74
N VAL A 180 12.52 7.22 -14.15
CA VAL A 180 11.18 7.82 -14.03
C VAL A 180 10.75 8.36 -15.39
N LYS A 181 9.49 8.14 -15.75
CA LYS A 181 8.89 8.54 -17.04
C LYS A 181 8.56 10.01 -17.08
#